data_AF-A0A2N9M9J4-F1
#
_entry.id   AF-A0A2N9M9J4-F1
#
_cell.length_a   1.000
_cell.length_b   1.000
_cell.length_c   1.000
_cell.angle_alpha   90.00
_cell.angle_beta   90.00
_cell.angle_gamma   90.00
#
_symmetry.space_group_name_H-M   'P 1'
#
loop_
_entity.id
_entity.type
_entity.pdbx_description
1 polymer ?
#
loop_
_entity_poly.entity_id
_entity_poly.type
_entity_poly.pdbx_seq_one_letter_code
_entity_poly.pdbx_strand_id
1 'polypeptide(L)'
;MTQSLAELESIVRNKICKLCTERTVSGECGLEEPSACALFRLFPQVAQAIQSVQSDDVGPYIEAIRRNVCSVCNEQAPDGSCETRQLVQCALDAYLLLVVDAIEEATGKTFDKQNIGRTGGSTVSLGPQLQM
;
A
#
# COMPACT_ATOMS: atom_id res chain seq x y z
N MET A 1 16.34 11.66 -11.27
CA MET A 1 16.70 12.31 -9.99
C MET A 1 16.40 11.31 -8.90
N THR A 2 17.39 10.91 -8.12
CA THR A 2 17.15 10.01 -6.97
C THR A 2 16.58 10.88 -5.85
N GLN A 3 15.28 10.77 -5.57
CA GLN A 3 14.68 11.44 -4.41
C GLN A 3 15.37 10.93 -3.15
N SER A 4 15.66 11.81 -2.20
CA SER A 4 16.14 11.38 -0.89
C SER A 4 15.03 10.65 -0.14
N LEU A 5 15.40 9.80 0.82
CA LEU A 5 14.44 9.06 1.63
C LEU A 5 13.49 10.01 2.40
N ALA A 6 14.01 11.13 2.90
CA ALA A 6 13.22 12.13 3.62
C ALA A 6 12.20 12.83 2.71
N GLU A 7 12.57 13.12 1.45
CA GLU A 7 11.65 13.66 0.45
C GLU A 7 10.54 12.66 0.11
N LEU A 8 10.90 11.39 -0.12
CA LEU A 8 9.92 10.32 -0.34
C LEU A 8 8.96 10.18 0.84
N GLU A 9 9.47 10.23 2.07
CA GLU A 9 8.63 10.15 3.27
C GLU A 9 7.63 11.31 3.32
N SER A 10 8.09 12.53 3.04
CA SER A 10 7.23 13.72 3.00
C SER A 10 6.15 13.62 1.93
N ILE A 11 6.48 13.12 0.73
CA ILE A 11 5.52 12.90 -0.36
C ILE A 11 4.45 11.90 0.07
N VAL A 12 4.87 10.74 0.60
CA VAL A 12 3.94 9.69 1.05
C VAL A 12 3.09 10.20 2.21
N ARG A 13 3.67 10.90 3.18
CA ARG A 13 2.94 11.50 4.30
C ARG A 13 1.86 12.46 3.83
N ASN A 14 2.21 13.39 2.94
CA ASN A 14 1.27 14.37 2.42
C ASN A 14 0.13 13.75 1.60
N LYS A 15 0.37 12.62 0.94
CA LYS A 15 -0.63 11.92 0.12
C LYS A 15 -1.52 11.00 0.95
N ILE A 16 -0.94 10.22 1.86
CA ILE A 16 -1.65 9.19 2.63
C ILE A 16 -2.36 9.77 3.85
N CYS A 17 -1.72 10.65 4.63
CA CYS A 17 -2.32 11.15 5.88
C CYS A 17 -3.60 11.97 5.63
N LYS A 18 -3.75 12.58 4.45
CA LYS A 18 -4.98 13.30 4.07
C LYS A 18 -6.17 12.38 3.76
N LEU A 19 -5.92 11.08 3.56
CA LEU A 19 -6.92 10.08 3.17
C LEU A 19 -7.11 9.00 4.24
N CYS A 20 -6.13 8.85 5.13
CA CYS A 20 -6.11 7.88 6.20
C CYS A 20 -7.36 7.98 7.10
N THR A 21 -7.79 6.85 7.68
CA THR A 21 -8.86 6.77 8.67
C THR A 21 -8.53 7.52 9.95
N GLU A 22 -7.25 7.57 10.32
CA GLU A 22 -6.73 8.28 11.49
C GLU A 22 -6.65 9.79 11.30
N ARG A 23 -7.06 10.33 10.15
CA ARG A 23 -6.89 11.76 9.88
C ARG A 23 -7.83 12.62 10.74
N THR A 24 -7.36 13.79 11.12
CA THR A 24 -8.20 14.84 11.70
C THR A 24 -9.14 15.43 10.65
N VAL A 25 -10.12 16.22 11.09
CA VAL A 25 -10.97 17.01 10.17
C VAL A 25 -10.17 18.02 9.33
N SER A 26 -8.98 18.45 9.78
CA SER A 26 -8.04 19.29 9.03
C SER A 26 -7.21 18.51 8.00
N GLY A 27 -7.30 17.18 7.96
CA GLY A 27 -6.52 16.31 7.07
C GLY A 27 -5.11 16.02 7.55
N GLU A 28 -4.83 16.25 8.84
CA GLU A 28 -3.56 15.95 9.50
C GLU A 28 -3.59 14.55 10.14
N CYS A 29 -2.45 14.03 10.56
CA CYS A 29 -2.41 12.75 11.28
C CYS A 29 -3.02 12.94 12.68
N GLY A 30 -4.06 12.18 13.00
CA GLY A 30 -4.73 12.21 14.30
C GLY A 30 -4.20 11.20 15.33
N LEU A 31 -3.16 10.44 14.99
CA LEU A 31 -2.46 9.61 15.98
C LEU A 31 -1.73 10.50 16.99
N GLU A 32 -1.80 10.13 18.27
CA GLU A 32 -1.05 10.83 19.33
C GLU A 32 0.46 10.81 19.07
N GLU A 33 0.96 9.70 18.53
CA GLU A 33 2.34 9.55 18.08
C GLU A 33 2.39 9.20 16.58
N PRO A 34 2.53 10.21 15.67
CA PRO A 34 2.57 9.97 14.23
C PRO A 34 3.73 9.07 13.77
N SER A 35 4.82 9.01 14.53
CA SER A 35 5.96 8.11 14.32
C SER A 35 5.64 6.65 14.62
N ALA A 36 4.60 6.36 15.40
CA ALA A 36 4.18 4.99 15.71
C ALA A 36 3.45 4.31 14.53
N CYS A 37 2.96 5.09 13.56
CA CYS A 37 2.34 4.56 12.35
C CYS A 37 3.31 3.61 11.63
N ALA A 38 2.90 2.34 11.44
CA ALA A 38 3.76 1.30 10.87
C ALA A 38 4.36 1.68 9.50
N LEU A 39 3.63 2.45 8.70
CA LEU A 39 4.10 2.99 7.42
C LEU A 39 5.33 3.89 7.58
N PHE A 40 5.33 4.79 8.57
CA PHE A 40 6.41 5.76 8.77
C PHE A 40 7.53 5.23 9.66
N ARG A 41 7.18 4.41 10.67
CA ARG A 41 8.16 3.72 11.52
C ARG A 41 9.11 2.83 10.72
N LEU A 42 8.59 2.15 9.68
CA LEU A 42 9.33 1.25 8.81
C LEU A 42 9.52 1.84 7.41
N PHE A 43 9.44 3.16 7.26
CA PHE A 43 9.48 3.81 5.94
C PHE A 43 10.71 3.45 5.10
N PRO A 44 11.95 3.39 5.64
CA PRO A 44 13.11 2.97 4.85
C PRO A 44 12.91 1.60 4.18
N GLN A 45 12.38 0.62 4.93
CA GLN A 45 12.11 -0.72 4.44
C GLN A 45 10.95 -0.74 3.43
N VAL A 46 9.92 0.08 3.65
CA VAL A 46 8.80 0.24 2.71
C VAL A 46 9.29 0.79 1.38
N ALA A 47 10.04 1.89 1.39
CA ALA A 47 10.57 2.52 0.19
C ALA A 47 11.51 1.57 -0.57
N GLN A 48 12.36 0.83 0.14
CA GLN A 48 13.24 -0.17 -0.46
C GLN A 48 12.46 -1.34 -1.09
N ALA A 49 11.48 -1.89 -0.36
CA ALA A 49 10.68 -3.00 -0.84
C ALA A 49 9.92 -2.63 -2.13
N ILE A 50 9.32 -1.44 -2.18
CA ILE A 50 8.59 -0.97 -3.37
C ILE A 50 9.55 -0.75 -4.54
N GLN A 51 10.64 -0.02 -4.35
CA GLN A 51 11.58 0.28 -5.43
C GLN A 51 12.27 -0.98 -6.01
N SER A 52 12.37 -2.05 -5.22
CA SER A 52 12.93 -3.34 -5.64
C SER A 52 12.03 -4.12 -6.61
N VAL A 53 10.75 -3.77 -6.68
CA VAL A 53 9.77 -4.43 -7.57
C VAL A 53 9.82 -3.75 -8.94
N GLN A 54 9.69 -4.58 -9.98
CA GLN A 54 9.56 -4.17 -11.38
C GLN A 54 8.36 -4.93 -11.95
N SER A 55 7.17 -4.38 -11.73
CA SER A 55 5.91 -4.98 -12.17
C SER A 55 4.81 -3.92 -12.23
N ASP A 56 3.88 -4.13 -13.16
CA ASP A 56 2.63 -3.37 -13.25
C ASP A 56 1.50 -4.02 -12.43
N ASP A 57 1.73 -5.20 -11.84
CA ASP A 57 0.78 -5.91 -11.00
C ASP A 57 0.98 -5.57 -9.52
N VAL A 58 -0.13 -5.53 -8.77
CA VAL A 58 -0.07 -5.28 -7.31
C VAL A 58 0.51 -6.45 -6.52
N GLY A 59 0.36 -7.68 -7.01
CA GLY A 59 0.77 -8.91 -6.30
C GLY A 59 2.23 -8.90 -5.85
N PRO A 60 3.19 -8.63 -6.75
CA PRO A 60 4.61 -8.51 -6.39
C PRO A 60 4.92 -7.46 -5.31
N TYR A 61 4.21 -6.32 -5.29
CA TYR A 61 4.36 -5.33 -4.22
C TYR A 61 3.85 -5.87 -2.88
N ILE A 62 2.70 -6.54 -2.87
CA ILE A 62 2.16 -7.18 -1.65
C ILE A 62 3.17 -8.19 -1.10
N GLU A 63 3.74 -9.03 -1.96
CA GLU A 63 4.73 -10.03 -1.55
C GLU A 63 6.01 -9.39 -1.01
N ALA A 64 6.53 -8.35 -1.67
CA ALA A 64 7.71 -7.63 -1.23
C ALA A 64 7.49 -6.97 0.14
N ILE A 65 6.33 -6.35 0.36
CA ILE A 65 5.97 -5.76 1.65
C ILE A 65 5.84 -6.82 2.74
N ARG A 66 5.14 -7.92 2.48
CA ARG A 66 4.98 -9.01 3.47
C ARG A 66 6.33 -9.62 3.86
N ARG A 67 7.20 -9.84 2.88
CA ARG A 67 8.51 -10.48 3.08
C ARG A 67 9.53 -9.58 3.76
N ASN A 68 9.58 -8.30 3.38
CA ASN A 68 10.69 -7.41 3.77
C ASN A 68 10.31 -6.38 4.84
N VAL A 69 9.01 -6.08 4.99
CA VAL A 69 8.52 -5.08 5.95
C VAL A 69 7.75 -5.76 7.08
N CYS A 70 6.75 -6.58 6.75
CA CYS A 70 5.91 -7.17 7.79
C CYS A 70 6.66 -8.21 8.64
N SER A 71 7.62 -8.94 8.06
CA SER A 71 8.46 -9.92 8.79
C SER A 71 9.31 -9.32 9.92
N VAL A 72 9.57 -8.00 9.87
CA VAL A 72 10.31 -7.26 10.91
C VAL A 72 9.40 -6.32 11.71
N CYS A 73 8.10 -6.35 11.45
CA CYS A 73 7.12 -5.52 12.14
C CYS A 73 6.70 -6.20 13.45
N ASN A 74 6.73 -5.46 14.55
CA ASN A 74 6.35 -5.97 15.88
C ASN A 74 4.89 -6.44 15.98
N GLU A 75 4.02 -6.00 15.04
CA GLU A 75 2.61 -6.40 14.97
C GLU A 75 2.40 -7.77 14.29
N GLN A 76 3.42 -8.32 13.63
CA GLN A 76 3.33 -9.63 13.00
C GLN A 76 3.70 -10.72 14.01
N ALA A 77 2.79 -11.67 14.21
CA ALA A 77 3.03 -12.83 15.05
C ALA A 77 4.03 -13.79 14.39
N PRO A 78 4.69 -14.68 15.16
CA PRO A 78 5.67 -15.63 14.64
C PRO A 78 5.16 -16.57 13.55
N ASP A 79 3.84 -16.82 13.51
CA ASP A 79 3.17 -17.63 12.49
C ASP A 79 2.87 -16.86 11.19
N GLY A 80 3.23 -15.59 11.12
CA GLY A 80 3.00 -14.70 9.98
C GLY A 80 1.65 -13.99 9.98
N SER A 81 0.77 -14.28 10.94
CA SER A 81 -0.49 -13.56 11.12
C SER A 81 -0.27 -12.14 11.65
N CYS A 82 -1.22 -11.23 11.41
CA CYS A 82 -1.15 -9.86 11.91
C CYS A 82 -2.57 -9.32 12.04
N GLU A 83 -2.97 -9.05 13.28
CA GLU A 83 -4.32 -8.63 13.63
C GLU A 83 -4.68 -7.27 12.99
N THR A 84 -3.76 -6.30 13.04
CA THR A 84 -3.99 -4.98 12.44
C THR A 84 -4.21 -5.04 10.91
N ARG A 85 -3.61 -6.01 10.20
CA ARG A 85 -3.93 -6.26 8.78
C ARG A 85 -5.31 -6.90 8.62
N GLN A 86 -5.63 -7.91 9.43
CA GLN A 86 -6.93 -8.59 9.38
C GLN A 86 -8.09 -7.65 9.67
N LEU A 87 -7.88 -6.65 10.53
CA LEU A 87 -8.84 -5.61 10.87
C LEU A 87 -8.79 -4.38 9.94
N VAL A 88 -7.91 -4.39 8.92
CA VAL A 88 -7.72 -3.27 7.97
C VAL A 88 -7.34 -1.96 8.68
N GLN A 89 -6.62 -2.05 9.80
CA GLN A 89 -6.14 -0.91 10.60
C GLN A 89 -4.69 -0.56 10.30
N CYS A 90 -3.93 -1.45 9.66
CA CYS A 90 -2.57 -1.15 9.24
C CYS A 90 -2.58 -0.18 8.06
N ALA A 91 -2.15 1.06 8.27
CA ALA A 91 -2.12 2.09 7.22
C ALA A 91 -1.29 1.68 5.99
N LEU A 92 -0.21 0.91 6.18
CA LEU A 92 0.58 0.40 5.06
C LEU A 92 -0.21 -0.60 4.20
N ASP A 93 -1.00 -1.48 4.82
CA ASP A 93 -1.79 -2.50 4.12
C ASP A 93 -3.05 -1.89 3.49
N ALA A 94 -3.81 -1.12 4.27
CA ALA A 94 -5.06 -0.49 3.84
C ALA A 94 -4.86 0.52 2.69
N TYR A 95 -3.71 1.19 2.64
CA TYR A 95 -3.40 2.20 1.62
C TYR A 95 -2.26 1.79 0.70
N LEU A 96 -1.91 0.50 0.63
CA LEU A 96 -0.74 -0.01 -0.09
C LEU A 96 -0.65 0.51 -1.53
N LEU A 97 -1.74 0.46 -2.28
CA LEU A 97 -1.79 0.92 -3.67
C LEU A 97 -1.45 2.40 -3.82
N LEU A 98 -1.89 3.25 -2.89
CA LEU A 98 -1.58 4.68 -2.91
C LEU A 98 -0.14 4.93 -2.49
N VAL A 99 0.41 4.12 -1.58
CA VAL A 99 1.82 4.19 -1.16
C VAL A 99 2.74 3.80 -2.32
N VAL A 100 2.44 2.68 -3.01
CA VAL A 100 3.17 2.23 -4.22
C VAL A 100 3.15 3.32 -5.28
N ASP A 101 1.96 3.81 -5.62
CA ASP A 101 1.81 4.88 -6.59
C ASP A 101 2.60 6.15 -6.22
N ALA A 102 2.55 6.58 -4.96
CA ALA A 102 3.30 7.76 -4.50
C ALA A 102 4.82 7.61 -4.66
N ILE A 103 5.35 6.42 -4.35
CA ILE A 103 6.80 6.16 -4.44
C ILE A 103 7.25 5.97 -5.88
N GLU A 104 6.50 5.22 -6.68
CA GLU A 104 6.80 5.01 -8.10
C GLU A 104 6.76 6.35 -8.84
N GLU A 105 5.69 7.15 -8.67
CA GLU A 105 5.55 8.49 -9.26
C GLU A 105 6.72 9.40 -8.88
N ALA A 106 7.09 9.43 -7.59
CA ALA A 106 8.19 10.26 -7.11
C ALA A 106 9.57 9.81 -7.64
N THR A 107 9.72 8.52 -7.95
CA THR A 107 10.97 7.95 -8.49
C THR A 107 11.00 7.89 -10.03
N GLY A 108 9.96 8.40 -10.69
CA GLY A 108 9.86 8.47 -12.15
C GLY A 108 9.44 7.16 -12.81
N LYS A 109 8.89 6.21 -12.04
CA LYS A 109 8.20 5.04 -12.56
C LYS A 109 6.68 5.28 -12.53
N THR A 110 5.92 4.60 -13.39
CA THR A 110 4.46 4.73 -13.42
C THR A 110 3.83 3.37 -13.14
N PHE A 111 3.17 3.23 -12.00
CA PHE A 111 2.35 2.06 -11.70
C PHE A 111 0.98 2.18 -12.38
N ASP A 112 0.62 1.23 -13.26
CA ASP A 112 -0.65 1.24 -13.96
C ASP A 112 -1.83 0.83 -13.03
N LYS A 113 -2.44 1.83 -12.41
CA LYS A 113 -3.64 1.65 -11.58
C LYS A 113 -4.84 1.05 -12.35
N GLN A 114 -4.87 1.12 -13.68
CA GLN A 114 -6.00 0.59 -14.46
C GLN A 114 -6.02 -0.94 -14.53
N ASN A 115 -4.92 -1.59 -14.17
CA ASN A 115 -4.81 -3.05 -14.23
C ASN A 115 -5.30 -3.77 -12.98
N ILE A 116 -5.67 -3.04 -11.92
CA ILE A 116 -6.15 -3.57 -10.62
C ILE A 116 -7.45 -4.41 -10.77
N GLY A 117 -8.17 -4.28 -11.89
CA GLY A 117 -9.44 -4.97 -12.15
C GLY A 117 -9.43 -6.07 -13.23
N ARG A 118 -8.32 -6.31 -13.94
CA ARG A 118 -8.33 -7.23 -15.11
C ARG A 118 -8.18 -8.71 -14.77
N THR A 119 -7.71 -9.05 -13.57
CA THR A 119 -7.53 -10.44 -13.11
C THR A 119 -8.75 -11.01 -12.37
N GLY A 120 -9.85 -10.25 -12.24
CA GLY A 120 -11.08 -10.68 -11.54
C GLY A 120 -12.32 -10.86 -12.43
N GLY A 121 -12.19 -10.80 -13.75
CA GLY A 121 -13.32 -10.98 -14.66
C GLY A 121 -13.65 -12.44 -14.90
N SER A 122 -14.43 -13.07 -14.01
CA SER A 122 -15.17 -14.30 -14.36
C SER A 122 -16.02 -14.00 -15.58
N THR A 123 -15.71 -14.64 -16.71
CA THR A 123 -16.58 -14.66 -17.89
C THR A 123 -17.87 -15.40 -17.52
N VAL A 124 -18.87 -14.68 -17.04
CA VAL A 124 -20.22 -15.22 -16.97
C VAL A 124 -20.71 -15.30 -18.41
N SER A 125 -20.60 -16.49 -19.00
CA SER A 125 -21.27 -16.81 -20.26
C SER A 125 -22.78 -16.73 -20.02
N LEU A 126 -23.41 -15.65 -20.44
CA LEU A 126 -24.88 -15.58 -20.50
C LEU A 126 -25.34 -16.70 -21.45
N GLY A 127 -26.03 -17.70 -20.91
CA GLY A 127 -26.71 -18.73 -21.69
C GLY A 127 -27.80 -18.14 -22.59
N PRO A 128 -28.27 -18.89 -23.60
CA PRO A 128 -29.18 -18.36 -24.61
C PRO A 128 -30.55 -18.04 -23.99
N GLN A 129 -31.10 -16.88 -24.31
CA GLN A 129 -32.46 -16.51 -23.93
C GLN A 129 -33.46 -17.45 -24.63
N LEU A 130 -34.30 -18.12 -23.83
CA LEU A 130 -35.48 -18.82 -24.34
C LEU A 130 -36.49 -17.79 -24.86
N GLN A 131 -36.86 -17.95 -26.13
CA GLN A 131 -37.93 -17.24 -26.80
C GLN A 131 -39.27 -17.91 -26.44
N MET A 132 -40.23 -17.13 -25.95
CA MET A 132 -41.66 -17.49 -25.93
C MET A 132 -42.43 -16.48 -26.78
#